data_AF-A0A098B4N7-F1
#
_entry.id   AF-A0A098B4N7-F1
#
_cell.length_a   1.000
_cell.length_b   1.000
_cell.length_c   1.000
_cell.angle_alpha   90.00
_cell.angle_beta   90.00
_cell.angle_gamma   90.00
#
_symmetry.space_group_name_H-M   'P 1'
#
loop_
_entity.id
_entity.type
_entity.pdbx_description
1 polymer ?
#
loop_
_entity_poly.entity_id
_entity_poly.type
_entity_poly.pdbx_seq_one_letter_code
_entity_poly.pdbx_strand_id
1 'polypeptide(L)'
;MKRLMIILLCILSFIVSGCGSTTTSENTPKAGSIENTLKQEEPEKPVIPEPYTAMIDQLKKGDLEMAEKYADLTIKDFPDSPYVYNSYLIKNGILSSKMRINNIIFACISDGIYQINSSLIEPNEIDHLEKQIDFITDRDEKFNTNIAESSNYLLTNYSEDLISGEFEMESITPPEGLSYLTDSDVHELQWFSEVGYPLPKDVDIEKTIKMYPKIFYYDLFVDGKIEYPKYFFDMGSAIRDKSLAIEVFNKVLEITENDQYNEYRIKAEELLESMQDQDSK
;
A
#
# COMPACT_ATOMS: atom_id res chain seq x y z
N MET A 1 26.45 -16.09 -7.29
CA MET A 1 25.39 -17.12 -7.42
C MET A 1 24.98 -17.74 -6.10
N LYS A 2 25.78 -18.60 -5.41
CA LYS A 2 25.36 -19.16 -4.10
C LYS A 2 25.04 -18.10 -3.04
N ARG A 3 25.79 -16.99 -3.00
CA ARG A 3 25.54 -15.86 -2.07
C ARG A 3 24.24 -15.11 -2.41
N LEU A 4 24.06 -14.71 -3.67
CA LEU A 4 22.82 -14.11 -4.15
C LEU A 4 21.57 -14.97 -3.97
N MET A 5 21.64 -16.29 -4.24
CA MET A 5 20.52 -17.19 -3.96
C MET A 5 20.22 -17.30 -2.47
N ILE A 6 21.22 -17.19 -1.59
CA ILE A 6 21.02 -17.18 -0.14
C ILE A 6 20.37 -15.87 0.31
N ILE A 7 20.76 -14.72 -0.25
CA ILE A 7 20.15 -13.42 0.02
C ILE A 7 18.68 -13.41 -0.43
N LEU A 8 18.40 -13.92 -1.63
CA LEU A 8 17.04 -14.13 -2.17
C LEU A 8 16.19 -15.06 -1.28
N LEU A 9 16.76 -16.18 -0.84
CA LEU A 9 16.07 -17.10 0.07
C LEU A 9 15.81 -16.45 1.44
N CYS A 10 16.73 -15.64 1.96
CA CYS A 10 16.54 -14.90 3.21
C CYS A 10 15.43 -13.85 3.09
N ILE A 11 15.37 -13.09 2.00
CA ILE A 11 14.30 -12.11 1.73
C ILE A 11 12.93 -12.81 1.64
N LEU A 12 12.87 -14.03 1.10
CA LEU A 12 11.66 -14.88 1.07
C LEU A 12 11.33 -15.57 2.41
N SER A 13 12.26 -15.66 3.37
CA SER A 13 12.10 -16.46 4.61
C SER A 13 12.01 -15.64 5.91
N PHE A 14 12.02 -14.31 5.86
CA PHE A 14 11.74 -13.46 7.03
C PHE A 14 10.23 -13.36 7.41
N ILE A 15 9.38 -14.24 6.86
CA ILE A 15 7.92 -14.25 7.09
C ILE A 15 7.49 -14.80 8.46
N VAL A 16 8.35 -15.47 9.23
CA VAL A 16 7.87 -16.15 10.44
C VAL A 16 8.80 -15.91 11.62
N SER A 17 8.38 -15.05 12.55
CA SER A 17 8.39 -15.30 14.01
C SER A 17 7.99 -14.04 14.81
N GLY A 18 6.74 -13.97 15.27
CA GLY A 18 6.31 -13.02 16.29
C GLY A 18 5.60 -13.76 17.43
N CYS A 19 6.26 -13.91 18.58
CA CYS A 19 5.66 -14.36 19.84
C CYS A 19 5.12 -13.14 20.62
N GLY A 20 3.90 -13.27 21.16
CA GLY A 20 3.09 -12.15 21.63
C GLY A 20 3.20 -11.77 23.10
N SER A 21 2.27 -10.91 23.53
CA SER A 21 1.50 -11.06 24.78
C SER A 21 0.31 -10.07 24.80
N THR A 22 -0.83 -10.57 25.24
CA THR A 22 -2.12 -9.88 25.44
C THR A 22 -2.29 -9.38 26.87
N THR A 23 -2.98 -8.24 27.07
CA THR A 23 -3.77 -8.00 28.30
C THR A 23 -5.13 -7.39 27.98
N THR A 24 -6.16 -8.12 28.42
CA THR A 24 -7.59 -7.78 28.43
C THR A 24 -7.93 -6.87 29.60
N SER A 25 -8.95 -6.02 29.45
CA SER A 25 -9.79 -5.59 30.58
C SER A 25 -11.15 -5.09 30.08
N GLU A 26 -12.20 -5.87 30.32
CA GLU A 26 -13.60 -5.43 30.30
C GLU A 26 -13.94 -4.69 31.60
N ASN A 27 -14.85 -3.71 31.52
CA ASN A 27 -15.96 -3.55 32.46
C ASN A 27 -16.96 -2.50 31.95
N THR A 28 -18.18 -2.95 31.65
CA THR A 28 -19.40 -2.11 31.54
C THR A 28 -19.96 -1.85 32.94
N PRO A 29 -20.77 -0.79 33.18
CA PRO A 29 -22.22 -0.95 32.94
C PRO A 29 -23.01 0.33 32.53
N LYS A 30 -24.17 0.04 31.94
CA LYS A 30 -25.30 0.93 31.57
C LYS A 30 -25.81 1.82 32.73
N ALA A 31 -26.31 3.02 32.39
CA ALA A 31 -27.73 3.40 32.40
C ALA A 31 -27.94 4.92 32.44
N GLY A 32 -29.00 5.41 31.80
CA GLY A 32 -29.63 6.70 32.15
C GLY A 32 -29.99 7.60 30.98
N SER A 33 -31.14 7.34 30.35
CA SER A 33 -31.79 8.26 29.42
C SER A 33 -32.34 9.48 30.16
N ILE A 34 -31.91 10.67 29.77
CA ILE A 34 -32.60 11.93 30.07
C ILE A 34 -32.73 12.69 28.73
N GLU A 35 -33.95 12.69 28.17
CA GLU A 35 -34.33 13.59 27.10
C GLU A 35 -34.28 15.03 27.63
N ASN A 36 -33.29 15.79 27.19
CA ASN A 36 -33.30 17.24 27.27
C ASN A 36 -33.45 17.76 25.83
N THR A 37 -34.61 18.37 25.55
CA THR A 37 -34.90 19.05 24.30
C THR A 37 -34.07 20.33 24.21
N LEU A 38 -32.80 20.18 23.83
CA LEU A 38 -31.94 21.27 23.37
C LEU A 38 -32.30 21.58 21.92
N LYS A 39 -32.56 22.86 21.65
CA LYS A 39 -32.64 23.38 20.28
C LYS A 39 -31.38 22.94 19.55
N GLN A 40 -31.53 22.11 18.51
CA GLN A 40 -30.44 21.76 17.61
C GLN A 40 -29.96 23.06 16.93
N GLU A 41 -28.84 23.59 17.40
CA GLU A 41 -27.98 24.37 16.53
C GLU A 41 -27.55 23.42 15.41
N GLU A 42 -27.78 23.81 14.15
CA GLU A 42 -27.20 23.07 13.03
C GLU A 42 -25.70 22.95 13.28
N PRO A 43 -25.12 21.74 13.21
CA PRO A 43 -23.69 21.57 13.43
C PRO A 43 -22.95 22.47 12.44
N GLU A 44 -22.14 23.39 12.97
CA GLU A 44 -21.28 24.25 12.18
C GLU A 44 -20.44 23.34 11.27
N LYS A 45 -20.45 23.60 9.96
CA LYS A 45 -19.69 22.78 9.01
C LYS A 45 -18.22 22.71 9.47
N PRO A 46 -17.62 21.51 9.53
CA PRO A 46 -16.24 21.38 9.99
C PRO A 46 -15.32 22.24 9.12
N VAL A 47 -14.45 23.01 9.76
CA VAL A 47 -13.44 23.81 9.05
C VAL A 47 -12.45 22.87 8.39
N ILE A 48 -12.21 23.04 7.09
CA ILE A 48 -11.24 22.26 6.33
C ILE A 48 -9.80 22.67 6.74
N PRO A 49 -8.96 21.74 7.22
CA PRO A 49 -7.57 22.04 7.52
C PRO A 49 -6.81 22.51 6.28
N GLU A 50 -5.97 23.54 6.44
CA GLU A 50 -5.06 24.00 5.40
C GLU A 50 -4.16 22.87 4.85
N PRO A 51 -3.49 22.03 5.68
CA PRO A 51 -2.66 20.95 5.14
C PRO A 51 -3.49 19.94 4.32
N TYR A 52 -4.75 19.70 4.67
CA TYR A 52 -5.61 18.82 3.87
C TYR A 52 -5.86 19.41 2.49
N THR A 53 -6.18 20.70 2.42
CA THR A 53 -6.36 21.42 1.14
C THR A 53 -5.08 21.36 0.30
N ALA A 54 -3.92 21.60 0.93
CA ALA A 54 -2.63 21.52 0.27
C ALA A 54 -2.31 20.10 -0.24
N MET A 55 -2.66 19.04 0.50
CA MET A 55 -2.53 17.66 0.05
C MET A 55 -3.29 17.43 -1.27
N ILE A 56 -4.56 17.82 -1.32
CA ILE A 56 -5.40 17.68 -2.53
C ILE A 56 -4.81 18.46 -3.72
N ASP A 57 -4.30 19.67 -3.48
CA ASP A 57 -3.66 20.46 -4.53
C ASP A 57 -2.39 19.81 -5.09
N GLN A 58 -1.59 19.11 -4.26
CA GLN A 58 -0.41 18.39 -4.73
C GLN A 58 -0.78 17.11 -5.48
N LEU A 59 -1.84 16.41 -5.06
CA LEU A 59 -2.40 15.29 -5.83
C LEU A 59 -2.86 15.74 -7.21
N LYS A 60 -3.44 16.93 -7.36
CA LYS A 60 -3.81 17.47 -8.69
C LYS A 60 -2.59 17.80 -9.57
N LYS A 61 -1.44 18.10 -8.95
CA LYS A 61 -0.19 18.41 -9.64
C LYS A 61 0.68 17.19 -9.94
N GLY A 62 0.33 16.01 -9.42
CA GLY A 62 1.18 14.82 -9.52
C GLY A 62 2.32 14.75 -8.51
N ASP A 63 2.40 15.68 -7.55
CA ASP A 63 3.45 15.69 -6.54
C ASP A 63 3.04 14.84 -5.33
N LEU A 64 3.17 13.52 -5.50
CA LEU A 64 2.80 12.55 -4.47
C LEU A 64 3.71 12.63 -3.23
N GLU A 65 4.96 13.07 -3.36
CA GLU A 65 5.85 13.24 -2.20
C GLU A 65 5.40 14.39 -1.31
N MET A 66 5.00 15.51 -1.89
CA MET A 66 4.43 16.62 -1.11
C MET A 66 3.03 16.32 -0.60
N ALA A 67 2.21 15.60 -1.38
CA ALA A 67 0.90 15.14 -0.91
C ALA A 67 1.02 14.29 0.37
N GLU A 68 1.94 13.32 0.39
CA GLU A 68 2.21 12.48 1.57
C GLU A 68 2.61 13.33 2.79
N LYS A 69 3.49 14.33 2.62
CA LYS A 69 3.88 15.23 3.73
C LYS A 69 2.71 16.04 4.26
N TYR A 70 1.82 16.52 3.40
CA TYR A 70 0.63 17.25 3.83
C TYR A 70 -0.42 16.35 4.49
N ALA A 71 -0.50 15.08 4.08
CA ALA A 71 -1.28 14.06 4.79
C ALA A 71 -0.78 13.89 6.23
N ASP A 72 0.54 13.76 6.42
CA ASP A 72 1.16 13.66 7.75
C ASP A 72 0.86 14.89 8.63
N LEU A 73 0.94 16.10 8.05
CA LEU A 73 0.59 17.34 8.76
C LEU A 73 -0.89 17.37 9.16
N THR A 74 -1.79 16.91 8.30
CA THR A 74 -3.23 16.85 8.62
C THR A 74 -3.49 15.89 9.77
N ILE A 75 -2.93 14.68 9.71
CA ILE A 75 -3.05 13.64 10.75
C ILE A 75 -2.52 14.16 12.10
N LYS A 76 -1.34 14.78 12.08
CA LYS A 76 -0.64 15.21 13.28
C LYS A 76 -1.26 16.45 13.92
N ASP A 77 -1.54 17.48 13.12
CA ASP A 77 -1.91 18.79 13.64
C ASP A 77 -3.43 18.93 13.82
N PHE A 78 -4.23 18.05 13.19
CA PHE A 78 -5.70 18.05 13.26
C PHE A 78 -6.29 16.65 13.51
N PRO A 79 -5.89 15.95 14.60
CA PRO A 79 -6.21 14.53 14.81
C PRO A 79 -7.71 14.21 14.98
N ASP A 80 -8.52 15.18 15.42
CA ASP A 80 -9.97 15.02 15.61
C ASP A 80 -10.78 15.45 14.37
N SER A 81 -10.10 15.77 13.26
CA SER A 81 -10.73 16.28 12.06
C SER A 81 -11.36 15.16 11.23
N PRO A 82 -12.52 15.37 10.59
CA PRO A 82 -13.12 14.37 9.68
C PRO A 82 -12.23 14.07 8.46
N TYR A 83 -11.22 14.90 8.19
CA TYR A 83 -10.29 14.74 7.07
C TYR A 83 -9.11 13.79 7.36
N VAL A 84 -8.98 13.30 8.60
CA VAL A 84 -7.87 12.41 9.01
C VAL A 84 -7.96 11.05 8.30
N TYR A 85 -9.17 10.47 8.18
CA TYR A 85 -9.37 9.21 7.47
C TYR A 85 -8.84 9.27 6.04
N ASN A 86 -9.22 10.32 5.30
CA ASN A 86 -8.77 10.54 3.93
C ASN A 86 -7.28 10.79 3.82
N SER A 87 -6.69 11.45 4.81
CA SER A 87 -5.24 11.67 4.85
C SER A 87 -4.50 10.34 5.02
N TYR A 88 -4.99 9.45 5.91
CA TYR A 88 -4.47 8.10 6.02
C TYR A 88 -4.68 7.27 4.74
N LEU A 89 -5.83 7.40 4.08
CA LEU A 89 -6.14 6.71 2.84
C LEU A 89 -5.16 7.09 1.72
N ILE A 90 -4.94 8.39 1.52
CA ILE A 90 -3.99 8.89 0.52
C ILE A 90 -2.56 8.46 0.86
N LYS A 91 -2.13 8.64 2.12
CA LYS A 91 -0.81 8.21 2.59
C LYS A 91 -0.59 6.72 2.34
N ASN A 92 -1.55 5.87 2.71
CA ASN A 92 -1.46 4.44 2.50
C ASN A 92 -1.44 4.09 1.00
N GLY A 93 -2.31 4.67 0.18
CA GLY A 93 -2.30 4.45 -1.27
C GLY A 93 -0.96 4.79 -1.91
N ILE A 94 -0.33 5.91 -1.53
CA ILE A 94 1.01 6.31 -2.00
C ILE A 94 2.05 5.26 -1.58
N LEU A 95 2.06 4.86 -0.31
CA LEU A 95 3.03 3.89 0.21
C LEU A 95 2.85 2.50 -0.43
N SER A 96 1.61 2.02 -0.54
CA SER A 96 1.26 0.76 -1.20
C SER A 96 1.71 0.75 -2.67
N SER A 97 1.57 1.89 -3.35
CA SER A 97 2.07 2.05 -4.73
C SER A 97 3.59 1.98 -4.83
N LYS A 98 4.31 2.60 -3.88
CA LYS A 98 5.77 2.52 -3.78
C LYS A 98 6.23 1.08 -3.52
N MET A 99 5.57 0.36 -2.62
CA MET A 99 5.86 -1.05 -2.35
C MET A 99 5.58 -1.94 -3.57
N ARG A 100 4.48 -1.70 -4.29
CA ARG A 100 4.17 -2.46 -5.51
C ARG A 100 5.26 -2.31 -6.58
N ILE A 101 5.79 -1.10 -6.76
CA ILE A 101 6.94 -0.88 -7.67
C ILE A 101 8.20 -1.61 -7.19
N ASN A 102 8.49 -1.57 -5.89
CA ASN A 102 9.63 -2.29 -5.34
C ASN A 102 9.48 -3.81 -5.56
N ASN A 103 8.27 -4.36 -5.40
CA ASN A 103 7.97 -5.76 -5.70
C ASN A 103 8.17 -6.11 -7.18
N ILE A 104 7.78 -5.22 -8.11
CA ILE A 104 8.04 -5.41 -9.55
C ILE A 104 9.55 -5.45 -9.84
N ILE A 105 10.30 -4.53 -9.25
CA ILE A 105 11.77 -4.48 -9.38
C ILE A 105 12.38 -5.77 -8.83
N PHE A 106 11.97 -6.18 -7.62
CA PHE A 106 12.45 -7.42 -7.01
C PHE A 106 12.14 -8.64 -7.86
N ALA A 107 10.93 -8.78 -8.38
CA ALA A 107 10.55 -9.89 -9.25
C ALA A 107 11.47 -9.95 -10.48
N CYS A 108 11.65 -8.82 -11.19
CA CYS A 108 12.52 -8.76 -12.36
C CYS A 108 13.98 -9.11 -12.03
N ILE A 109 14.49 -8.59 -10.92
CA ILE A 109 15.86 -8.88 -10.48
C ILE A 109 16.00 -10.36 -10.14
N SER A 110 15.05 -10.91 -9.37
CA SER A 110 15.04 -12.31 -8.93
C SER A 110 15.05 -13.26 -10.12
N ASP A 111 14.13 -13.05 -11.05
CA ASP A 111 14.00 -13.86 -12.25
C ASP A 111 15.25 -13.74 -13.12
N GLY A 112 15.80 -12.54 -13.29
CA GLY A 112 17.02 -12.34 -14.04
C GLY A 112 18.21 -13.08 -13.43
N ILE A 113 18.32 -13.11 -12.09
CA ILE A 113 19.35 -13.88 -11.39
C ILE A 113 19.25 -15.38 -11.66
N TYR A 114 18.03 -15.92 -11.79
CA TYR A 114 17.83 -17.31 -12.19
C TYR A 114 18.30 -17.58 -13.62
N GLN A 115 18.24 -16.58 -14.51
CA GLN A 115 18.70 -16.70 -15.89
C GLN A 115 20.21 -16.43 -16.08
N ILE A 116 20.91 -15.89 -15.07
CA ILE A 116 22.32 -15.52 -15.18
C ILE A 116 23.18 -16.72 -15.62
N ASN A 117 23.95 -16.51 -16.67
CA ASN A 117 25.09 -17.35 -17.00
C ASN A 117 26.35 -16.80 -16.33
N SER A 118 26.88 -17.50 -15.32
CA SER A 118 28.06 -17.04 -14.56
C SER A 118 29.33 -16.87 -15.38
N SER A 119 29.38 -17.36 -16.63
CA SER A 119 30.52 -17.10 -17.52
C SER A 119 30.51 -15.70 -18.15
N LEU A 120 29.39 -14.98 -18.07
CA LEU A 120 29.21 -13.66 -18.67
C LEU A 120 29.34 -12.50 -17.67
N ILE A 121 29.49 -12.79 -16.37
CA ILE A 121 29.40 -11.78 -15.30
C ILE A 121 30.69 -11.71 -14.50
N GLU A 122 31.20 -10.50 -14.35
CA GLU A 122 32.36 -10.19 -13.53
C GLU A 122 31.98 -10.06 -12.03
N PRO A 123 32.89 -10.36 -11.08
CA PRO A 123 32.59 -10.30 -9.65
C PRO A 123 32.11 -8.93 -9.13
N ASN A 124 32.64 -7.83 -9.65
CA ASN A 124 32.22 -6.47 -9.33
C ASN A 124 30.78 -6.17 -9.78
N GLU A 125 30.31 -6.81 -10.85
CA GLU A 125 28.93 -6.67 -11.33
C GLU A 125 27.94 -7.40 -10.41
N ILE A 126 28.37 -8.51 -9.81
CA ILE A 126 27.62 -9.20 -8.76
C ILE A 126 27.48 -8.32 -7.52
N ASP A 127 28.57 -7.69 -7.07
CA ASP A 127 28.55 -6.76 -5.93
C ASP A 127 27.64 -5.54 -6.20
N HIS A 128 27.53 -5.12 -7.46
CA HIS A 128 26.61 -4.04 -7.87
C HIS A 128 25.15 -4.46 -7.73
N LEU A 129 24.81 -5.66 -8.19
CA LEU A 129 23.46 -6.21 -8.08
C LEU A 129 23.03 -6.39 -6.61
N GLU A 130 23.94 -6.87 -5.75
CA GLU A 130 23.69 -6.98 -4.31
C GLU A 130 23.35 -5.62 -3.69
N LYS A 131 24.10 -4.55 -4.05
CA LYS A 131 23.79 -3.19 -3.58
C LYS A 131 22.44 -2.67 -4.03
N GLN A 132 22.00 -3.03 -5.24
CA GLN A 132 20.68 -2.66 -5.74
C GLN A 132 19.57 -3.38 -4.94
N ILE A 133 19.74 -4.67 -4.65
CA ILE A 133 18.82 -5.45 -3.82
C ILE A 133 18.72 -4.85 -2.41
N ASP A 134 19.86 -4.52 -1.80
CA ASP A 134 19.91 -3.90 -0.47
C ASP A 134 19.19 -2.54 -0.47
N PHE A 135 19.44 -1.72 -1.50
CA PHE A 135 18.77 -0.42 -1.65
C PHE A 135 17.24 -0.54 -1.73
N ILE A 136 16.71 -1.50 -2.48
CA ILE A 136 15.25 -1.72 -2.56
C ILE A 136 14.71 -2.29 -1.23
N THR A 137 15.47 -3.18 -0.58
CA THR A 137 15.09 -3.77 0.71
C THR A 137 14.96 -2.70 1.80
N ASP A 138 15.95 -1.82 1.91
CA ASP A 138 15.96 -0.69 2.84
C ASP A 138 14.78 0.27 2.60
N ARG A 139 14.34 0.42 1.34
CA ARG A 139 13.16 1.24 1.00
C ARG A 139 11.88 0.58 1.49
N ASP A 140 11.72 -0.71 1.23
CA ASP A 140 10.53 -1.47 1.67
C ASP A 140 10.38 -1.50 3.18
N GLU A 141 11.47 -1.71 3.93
CA GLU A 141 11.44 -1.69 5.39
C GLU A 141 10.96 -0.34 5.94
N LYS A 142 11.39 0.77 5.34
CA LYS A 142 10.94 2.12 5.71
C LYS A 142 9.45 2.33 5.44
N PHE A 143 8.93 1.78 4.34
CA PHE A 143 7.51 1.93 4.01
C PHE A 143 6.62 1.05 4.90
N ASN A 144 7.08 -0.15 5.25
CA ASN A 144 6.29 -1.14 5.96
C ASN A 144 5.75 -0.65 7.32
N THR A 145 6.55 0.10 8.10
CA THR A 145 6.10 0.67 9.38
C THR A 145 4.95 1.65 9.18
N ASN A 146 5.06 2.55 8.20
CA ASN A 146 4.05 3.57 7.93
C ASN A 146 2.77 2.97 7.32
N ILE A 147 2.91 1.90 6.52
CA ILE A 147 1.76 1.13 6.02
C ILE A 147 1.03 0.46 7.17
N ALA A 148 1.73 -0.22 8.08
CA ALA A 148 1.08 -0.88 9.21
C ALA A 148 0.28 0.11 10.07
N GLU A 149 0.83 1.29 10.38
CA GLU A 149 0.12 2.34 11.12
C GLU A 149 -1.15 2.79 10.37
N SER A 150 -1.00 3.15 9.09
CA SER A 150 -2.11 3.67 8.29
C SER A 150 -3.20 2.61 8.04
N SER A 151 -2.83 1.36 7.76
CA SER A 151 -3.75 0.24 7.58
C SER A 151 -4.58 -0.01 8.83
N ASN A 152 -3.95 -0.05 10.01
CA ASN A 152 -4.67 -0.22 11.28
C ASN A 152 -5.69 0.90 11.52
N TYR A 153 -5.31 2.16 11.26
CA TYR A 153 -6.22 3.28 11.39
C TYR A 153 -7.42 3.14 10.46
N LEU A 154 -7.17 2.83 9.17
CA LEU A 154 -8.22 2.71 8.17
C LEU A 154 -9.18 1.56 8.48
N LEU A 155 -8.67 0.40 8.92
CA LEU A 155 -9.50 -0.74 9.31
C LEU A 155 -10.40 -0.41 10.51
N THR A 156 -9.84 0.26 11.52
CA THR A 156 -10.55 0.57 12.78
C THR A 156 -11.64 1.62 12.58
N ASN A 157 -11.41 2.57 11.68
CA ASN A 157 -12.28 3.74 11.50
C ASN A 157 -13.14 3.68 10.22
N TYR A 158 -13.08 2.58 9.47
CA TYR A 158 -13.93 2.41 8.30
C TYR A 158 -15.42 2.32 8.68
N SER A 159 -16.27 3.05 7.97
CA SER A 159 -17.73 2.94 8.07
C SER A 159 -18.38 3.15 6.70
N GLU A 160 -19.52 2.50 6.45
CA GLU A 160 -20.29 2.66 5.19
C GLU A 160 -20.80 4.10 4.99
N ASP A 161 -21.04 4.82 6.09
CA ASP A 161 -21.43 6.23 6.09
C ASP A 161 -20.31 7.13 5.53
N LEU A 162 -19.03 6.77 5.72
CA LEU A 162 -17.89 7.47 5.13
C LEU A 162 -17.75 7.24 3.61
N ILE A 163 -18.35 6.16 3.09
CA ILE A 163 -18.33 5.81 1.65
C ILE A 163 -19.45 6.53 0.91
N SER A 164 -20.61 6.66 1.55
CA SER A 164 -21.82 7.23 0.98
C SER A 164 -21.96 8.74 1.19
N GLY A 165 -21.24 9.30 2.16
CA GLY A 165 -21.27 10.71 2.52
C GLY A 165 -20.07 11.50 2.00
N GLU A 166 -20.32 12.36 1.00
CA GLU A 166 -19.75 13.71 0.94
C GLU A 166 -18.22 13.91 1.04
N PHE A 167 -17.39 13.19 0.27
CA PHE A 167 -15.97 13.57 0.18
C PHE A 167 -15.51 13.95 -1.22
N GLU A 168 -15.08 15.21 -1.34
CA GLU A 168 -14.53 15.90 -2.52
C GLU A 168 -13.18 15.31 -3.00
N MET A 169 -13.01 13.99 -3.06
CA MET A 169 -12.01 13.37 -3.94
C MET A 169 -12.49 13.31 -5.39
N GLU A 170 -13.78 13.58 -5.62
CA GLU A 170 -14.39 13.80 -6.94
C GLU A 170 -13.69 14.98 -7.64
N SER A 171 -12.61 14.69 -8.35
CA SER A 171 -11.82 15.57 -9.24
C SER A 171 -10.37 15.12 -9.33
N ILE A 172 -9.90 14.23 -8.43
CA ILE A 172 -8.56 13.67 -8.54
C ILE A 172 -8.56 12.73 -9.74
N THR A 173 -7.82 13.14 -10.76
CA THR A 173 -7.60 12.39 -11.99
C THR A 173 -6.10 12.28 -12.21
N PRO A 174 -5.65 11.28 -12.99
CA PRO A 174 -4.27 11.22 -13.42
C PRO A 174 -3.84 12.58 -14.01
N PRO A 175 -2.69 13.15 -13.61
CA PRO A 175 -2.15 14.35 -14.23
C PRO A 175 -2.02 14.19 -15.75
N GLU A 176 -2.12 15.31 -16.47
CA GLU A 176 -2.01 15.29 -17.93
C GLU A 176 -0.71 14.61 -18.39
N GLY A 177 -0.84 13.67 -19.34
CA GLY A 177 0.28 12.88 -19.86
C GLY A 177 0.67 11.65 -19.04
N LEU A 178 0.02 11.39 -17.88
CA LEU A 178 0.23 10.17 -17.12
C LEU A 178 -0.58 9.01 -17.72
N SER A 179 0.09 8.01 -18.27
CA SER A 179 -0.53 6.77 -18.78
C SER A 179 -0.56 5.67 -17.71
N TYR A 180 -1.37 4.63 -17.96
CA TYR A 180 -1.23 3.35 -17.25
C TYR A 180 0.20 2.84 -17.35
N LEU A 181 0.61 2.06 -16.34
CA LEU A 181 1.86 1.32 -16.37
C LEU A 181 1.81 0.28 -17.50
N THR A 182 2.82 0.26 -18.35
CA THR A 182 2.95 -0.70 -19.45
C THR A 182 4.29 -1.44 -19.38
N ASP A 183 4.41 -2.55 -20.10
CA ASP A 183 5.67 -3.32 -20.22
C ASP A 183 6.84 -2.42 -20.66
N SER A 184 6.58 -1.45 -21.55
CA SER A 184 7.61 -0.50 -21.99
C SER A 184 8.20 0.35 -20.86
N ASP A 185 7.48 0.58 -19.77
CA ASP A 185 7.96 1.38 -18.63
C ASP A 185 9.02 0.64 -17.80
N VAL A 186 9.00 -0.70 -17.84
CA VAL A 186 9.90 -1.57 -17.09
C VAL A 186 10.78 -2.42 -18.01
N HIS A 187 10.85 -2.07 -19.30
CA HIS A 187 11.48 -2.87 -20.34
C HIS A 187 12.92 -3.29 -20.03
N GLU A 188 13.75 -2.38 -19.49
CA GLU A 188 15.15 -2.69 -19.17
C GLU A 188 15.26 -3.76 -18.06
N LEU A 189 14.35 -3.71 -17.07
CA LEU A 189 14.29 -4.72 -16.01
C LEU A 189 13.66 -6.02 -16.51
N GLN A 190 12.64 -5.94 -17.37
CA GLN A 190 12.03 -7.11 -18.02
C GLN A 190 13.05 -7.85 -18.89
N TRP A 191 13.88 -7.12 -19.64
CA TRP A 191 14.95 -7.73 -20.42
C TRP A 191 15.88 -8.54 -19.52
N PHE A 192 16.33 -7.95 -18.41
CA PHE A 192 17.14 -8.69 -17.44
C PHE A 192 16.40 -9.91 -16.88
N SER A 193 15.12 -9.78 -16.53
CA SER A 193 14.25 -10.86 -16.06
C SER A 193 14.20 -12.05 -17.03
N GLU A 194 14.18 -11.79 -18.33
CA GLU A 194 14.02 -12.80 -19.38
C GLU A 194 15.34 -13.47 -19.77
N VAL A 195 16.45 -12.72 -19.80
CA VAL A 195 17.71 -13.21 -20.38
C VAL A 195 18.89 -13.23 -19.42
N GLY A 196 18.79 -12.60 -18.24
CA GLY A 196 19.84 -12.58 -17.21
C GLY A 196 21.09 -11.76 -17.56
N TYR A 197 21.11 -11.07 -18.71
CA TYR A 197 22.19 -10.17 -19.13
C TYR A 197 21.75 -9.21 -20.28
N PRO A 198 22.19 -7.94 -20.32
CA PRO A 198 23.06 -7.25 -19.37
C PRO A 198 22.38 -7.01 -18.01
N LEU A 199 23.18 -6.79 -16.98
CA LEU A 199 22.68 -6.42 -15.66
C LEU A 199 22.05 -5.01 -15.70
N PRO A 200 20.99 -4.77 -14.92
CA PRO A 200 20.34 -3.47 -14.85
C PRO A 200 21.27 -2.45 -14.21
N LYS A 201 21.26 -1.22 -14.72
CA LYS A 201 22.02 -0.10 -14.14
C LYS A 201 21.15 0.62 -13.12
N ASP A 202 21.79 1.41 -12.26
CA ASP A 202 21.09 2.25 -11.28
C ASP A 202 20.02 3.14 -11.92
N VAL A 203 20.31 3.68 -13.11
CA VAL A 203 19.36 4.52 -13.86
C VAL A 203 18.10 3.76 -14.29
N ASP A 204 18.19 2.45 -14.51
CA ASP A 204 17.04 1.63 -14.92
C ASP A 204 16.14 1.39 -13.72
N ILE A 205 16.73 1.08 -12.56
CA ILE A 205 16.04 0.97 -11.27
C ILE A 205 15.38 2.30 -10.89
N GLU A 206 16.10 3.42 -10.98
CA GLU A 206 15.57 4.75 -10.66
C GLU A 206 14.42 5.17 -11.58
N LYS A 207 14.49 4.82 -12.87
CA LYS A 207 13.37 5.05 -13.81
C LYS A 207 12.16 4.26 -13.38
N THR A 208 12.30 2.97 -13.08
CA THR A 208 11.17 2.14 -12.63
C THR A 208 10.59 2.64 -11.31
N ILE A 209 11.43 3.06 -10.36
CA ILE A 209 10.98 3.67 -9.10
C ILE A 209 10.04 4.84 -9.37
N LYS A 210 10.38 5.71 -10.33
CA LYS A 210 9.60 6.91 -10.67
C LYS A 210 8.24 6.59 -11.34
N MET A 211 7.93 5.32 -11.62
CA MET A 211 6.66 4.91 -12.22
C MET A 211 5.55 4.66 -11.18
N TYR A 212 5.85 4.69 -9.88
CA TYR A 212 4.83 4.48 -8.84
C TYR A 212 3.61 5.43 -8.94
N PRO A 213 3.69 6.67 -9.47
CA PRO A 213 2.50 7.49 -9.65
C PRO A 213 1.51 6.86 -10.62
N LYS A 214 1.97 6.12 -11.65
CA LYS A 214 1.08 5.40 -12.56
C LYS A 214 0.25 4.37 -11.80
N ILE A 215 0.88 3.59 -10.93
CA ILE A 215 0.17 2.65 -10.05
C ILE A 215 -0.81 3.40 -9.14
N PHE A 216 -0.36 4.45 -8.45
CA PHE A 216 -1.19 5.19 -7.51
C PHE A 216 -2.50 5.69 -8.13
N TYR A 217 -2.45 6.44 -9.23
CA TYR A 217 -3.67 7.03 -9.78
C TYR A 217 -4.62 5.98 -10.35
N TYR A 218 -4.08 4.98 -11.05
CA TYR A 218 -4.92 4.01 -11.76
C TYR A 218 -5.42 2.87 -10.87
N ASP A 219 -4.73 2.58 -9.76
CA ASP A 219 -5.20 1.59 -8.80
C ASP A 219 -6.12 2.19 -7.74
N LEU A 220 -5.85 3.42 -7.30
CA LEU A 220 -6.64 4.05 -6.24
C LEU A 220 -7.91 4.72 -6.78
N PHE A 221 -7.82 5.38 -7.95
CA PHE A 221 -8.92 6.12 -8.54
C PHE A 221 -9.41 5.43 -9.82
N VAL A 222 -10.46 4.63 -9.70
CA VAL A 222 -11.18 4.03 -10.82
C VAL A 222 -12.35 4.96 -11.17
N ASP A 223 -12.31 5.58 -12.36
CA ASP A 223 -13.29 6.58 -12.80
C ASP A 223 -13.52 7.74 -11.81
N GLY A 224 -12.43 8.16 -11.15
CA GLY A 224 -12.46 9.25 -10.16
C GLY A 224 -13.06 8.86 -8.80
N LYS A 225 -13.25 7.55 -8.56
CA LYS A 225 -13.77 6.99 -7.30
C LYS A 225 -12.82 5.94 -6.75
N ILE A 226 -12.88 5.74 -5.44
CA ILE A 226 -12.18 4.66 -4.76
C ILE A 226 -13.11 3.46 -4.66
N GLU A 227 -12.70 2.34 -5.23
CA GLU A 227 -13.37 1.06 -5.05
C GLU A 227 -12.81 0.39 -3.79
N TYR A 228 -13.50 0.53 -2.65
CA TYR A 228 -12.99 0.05 -1.37
C TYR A 228 -12.63 -1.46 -1.33
N PRO A 229 -13.41 -2.38 -1.93
CA PRO A 229 -13.00 -3.79 -2.03
C PRO A 229 -11.63 -3.97 -2.70
N LYS A 230 -11.41 -3.31 -3.84
CA LYS A 230 -10.12 -3.28 -4.52
C LYS A 230 -9.03 -2.69 -3.64
N TYR A 231 -9.31 -1.52 -3.05
CA TYR A 231 -8.35 -0.79 -2.22
C TYR A 231 -7.86 -1.63 -1.04
N PHE A 232 -8.79 -2.23 -0.27
CA PHE A 232 -8.41 -3.09 0.84
C PHE A 232 -7.67 -4.34 0.35
N PHE A 233 -8.06 -4.94 -0.78
CA PHE A 233 -7.32 -6.05 -1.35
C PHE A 233 -5.86 -5.68 -1.71
N ASP A 234 -5.66 -4.55 -2.38
CA ASP A 234 -4.34 -4.04 -2.75
C ASP A 234 -3.51 -3.68 -1.50
N MET A 235 -4.15 -3.08 -0.49
CA MET A 235 -3.54 -2.79 0.80
C MET A 235 -3.08 -4.06 1.52
N GLY A 236 -3.92 -5.10 1.58
CA GLY A 236 -3.58 -6.39 2.18
C GLY A 236 -2.41 -7.06 1.48
N SER A 237 -2.34 -6.93 0.16
CA SER A 237 -1.24 -7.46 -0.66
C SER A 237 0.10 -6.73 -0.47
N ALA A 238 0.07 -5.48 0.00
CA ALA A 238 1.26 -4.69 0.28
C ALA A 238 1.82 -4.91 1.71
N ILE A 239 1.00 -5.39 2.64
CA ILE A 239 1.37 -5.55 4.05
C ILE A 239 2.24 -6.80 4.24
N ARG A 240 3.38 -6.66 4.92
CA ARG A 240 4.26 -7.80 5.27
C ARG A 240 3.89 -8.48 6.57
N ASP A 241 3.21 -7.78 7.48
CA ASP A 241 2.68 -8.40 8.71
C ASP A 241 1.50 -9.31 8.35
N LYS A 242 1.73 -10.63 8.44
CA LYS A 242 0.72 -11.63 8.07
C LYS A 242 -0.60 -11.47 8.82
N SER A 243 -0.55 -11.14 10.12
CA SER A 243 -1.75 -11.00 10.94
C SER A 243 -2.58 -9.81 10.46
N LEU A 244 -1.91 -8.67 10.24
CA LEU A 244 -2.58 -7.48 9.72
C LEU A 244 -3.08 -7.68 8.28
N ALA A 245 -2.33 -8.38 7.42
CA ALA A 245 -2.78 -8.71 6.07
C ALA A 245 -4.06 -9.56 6.10
N ILE A 246 -4.12 -10.56 6.98
CA ILE A 246 -5.33 -11.37 7.20
C ILE A 246 -6.50 -10.51 7.66
N GLU A 247 -6.29 -9.58 8.59
CA GLU A 247 -7.34 -8.65 9.04
C GLU A 247 -7.88 -7.79 7.88
N VAL A 248 -6.98 -7.31 7.02
CA VAL A 248 -7.36 -6.55 5.82
C VAL A 248 -8.15 -7.40 4.83
N PHE A 249 -7.73 -8.62 4.53
CA PHE A 249 -8.48 -9.49 3.61
C PHE A 249 -9.85 -9.86 4.19
N ASN A 250 -9.97 -10.08 5.50
CA ASN A 250 -11.27 -10.27 6.13
C ASN A 250 -12.16 -9.02 6.00
N LYS A 251 -11.59 -7.80 6.04
CA LYS A 251 -12.35 -6.59 5.76
C LYS A 251 -12.93 -6.59 4.34
N VAL A 252 -12.19 -7.11 3.33
CA VAL A 252 -12.74 -7.28 1.97
C VAL A 252 -13.96 -8.20 1.99
N LEU A 253 -13.91 -9.31 2.73
CA LEU A 253 -15.05 -10.25 2.83
C LEU A 253 -16.26 -9.64 3.55
N GLU A 254 -16.02 -8.82 4.58
CA GLU A 254 -17.05 -8.10 5.33
C GLU A 254 -17.78 -7.10 4.43
N ILE A 255 -17.05 -6.22 3.74
CA ILE A 255 -17.66 -5.13 2.95
C ILE A 255 -18.27 -5.62 1.63
N THR A 256 -18.03 -6.88 1.27
CA THR A 256 -18.62 -7.56 0.11
C THR A 256 -19.57 -8.68 0.52
N GLU A 257 -20.05 -8.71 1.77
CA GLU A 257 -20.95 -9.78 2.26
C GLU A 257 -22.21 -9.95 1.40
N ASN A 258 -22.70 -8.86 0.81
CA ASN A 258 -23.91 -8.81 -0.01
C ASN A 258 -23.65 -9.05 -1.51
N ASP A 259 -22.38 -9.22 -1.92
CA ASP A 259 -21.97 -9.49 -3.29
C ASP A 259 -20.97 -10.65 -3.36
N GLN A 260 -21.50 -11.88 -3.30
CA GLN A 260 -20.71 -13.11 -3.36
C GLN A 260 -19.90 -13.29 -4.66
N TYR A 261 -20.20 -12.51 -5.71
CA TYR A 261 -19.51 -12.60 -6.99
C TYR A 261 -18.51 -11.45 -7.21
N ASN A 262 -18.28 -10.63 -6.18
CA ASN A 262 -17.27 -9.59 -6.24
C ASN A 262 -15.88 -10.20 -6.50
N GLU A 263 -15.16 -9.67 -7.49
CA GLU A 263 -13.85 -10.21 -7.89
C GLU A 263 -12.83 -10.19 -6.75
N TYR A 264 -12.80 -9.12 -5.96
CA TYR A 264 -11.84 -8.97 -4.86
C TYR A 264 -12.19 -9.84 -3.66
N ARG A 265 -13.48 -10.15 -3.47
CA ARG A 265 -13.90 -11.16 -2.51
C ARG A 265 -13.30 -12.52 -2.84
N ILE A 266 -13.50 -13.00 -4.07
CA ILE A 266 -13.00 -14.30 -4.52
C ILE A 266 -11.48 -14.38 -4.35
N LYS A 267 -10.75 -13.34 -4.78
CA LYS A 267 -9.29 -13.29 -4.62
C LYS A 267 -8.84 -13.27 -3.15
N ALA A 268 -9.57 -12.58 -2.28
CA ALA A 268 -9.27 -12.53 -0.86
C ALA A 268 -9.49 -13.91 -0.20
N GLU A 269 -10.54 -14.63 -0.56
CA GLU A 269 -10.81 -15.99 -0.10
C GLU A 269 -9.65 -16.93 -0.49
N GLU A 270 -9.22 -16.91 -1.76
CA GLU A 270 -8.09 -17.72 -2.26
C GLU A 270 -6.78 -17.42 -1.51
N LEU A 271 -6.48 -16.14 -1.26
CA LEU A 271 -5.28 -15.76 -0.51
C LEU A 271 -5.33 -16.20 0.95
N LEU A 272 -6.47 -16.01 1.62
CA LEU A 272 -6.66 -16.41 3.01
C LEU A 272 -6.48 -17.93 3.20
N GLU A 273 -7.02 -18.75 2.29
CA GLU A 273 -6.79 -20.20 2.29
C GLU A 273 -5.30 -20.53 2.18
N SER A 274 -4.60 -19.90 1.23
CA SER A 274 -3.17 -20.13 1.03
C SER A 274 -2.31 -19.74 2.24
N MET A 275 -2.72 -18.70 2.97
CA MET A 275 -2.03 -18.22 4.17
C MET A 275 -2.23 -19.15 5.37
N GLN A 276 -3.40 -19.77 5.51
CA GLN A 276 -3.71 -20.70 6.60
C GLN A 276 -3.01 -22.06 6.40
N ASP A 277 -2.90 -22.52 5.16
CA ASP A 277 -2.20 -23.76 4.81
C ASP A 277 -0.69 -23.71 5.11
N GLN A 278 -0.10 -22.52 5.13
CA GLN A 278 1.32 -22.32 5.47
C GLN A 278 1.61 -22.49 6.96
N ASP A 279 0.62 -22.32 7.86
CA ASP A 279 0.80 -22.55 9.30
C ASP A 279 0.62 -24.03 9.69
N SER A 280 0.20 -24.86 8.72
CA SER A 280 -0.05 -26.30 8.91
C SER A 280 1.13 -27.19 8.48
N LYS A 281 2.26 -26.61 8.07
CA LYS A 281 3.49 -27.30 7.64
C LYS A 281 4.69 -26.91 8.49
#